data_AF-A0A9P8LGJ0-F1
#
_entry.id   AF-A0A9P8LGJ0-F1
#
_cell.length_a   1.000
_cell.length_b   1.000
_cell.length_c   1.000
_cell.angle_alpha   90.00
_cell.angle_beta   90.00
_cell.angle_gamma   90.00
#
_symmetry.space_group_name_H-M   'P 1'
#
loop_
_entity.id
_entity.type
_entity.pdbx_description
1 polymer ?
#
loop_
_entity_poly.entity_id
_entity_poly.type
_entity_poly.pdbx_seq_one_letter_code
_entity_poly.pdbx_strand_id
1 'polypeptide(L)'
;MQVIPSNLLSILVSPLTLQVFLNGDCSQYSYGYPNLLNGDTMIGINPDRRFQYLGCSGALVGDILKNQVPKMQTSRAILISAGGNDAHLSTILNYCVYQWFTLWPWTCDGEIASAKAEIQSQQYSDNLKALLNGVKDKLEDSFSRIYWPGYVKFFDVRTNECDEVTWSFTRNFGYREYLTQARRSAMNELVDLTNGVIKQVCAETDRCVYVDNEATTENYEARYCEPGVNEKYWGGSPDGWNRIETFFYEWSTTKDDDAQQGSGPDQLSRRDNATATFVTPNNNTFEGAIANWVKLGITSGTMNLTGPKPPEITTQGLPDW
;
A
#
# COMPACT_ATOMS: atom_id res chain seq x y z
N MET A 1 -1.79 24.22 48.74
CA MET A 1 -2.67 25.05 47.89
C MET A 1 -2.06 25.03 46.49
N GLN A 2 -2.79 24.40 45.57
CA GLN A 2 -2.57 24.33 44.12
C GLN A 2 -2.61 25.72 43.49
N VAL A 3 -1.81 26.00 42.44
CA VAL A 3 -2.23 26.68 41.19
C VAL A 3 -1.22 26.36 40.07
N ILE A 4 -1.72 25.78 38.97
CA ILE A 4 -1.25 25.88 37.56
C ILE A 4 -2.19 26.91 36.90
N PRO A 5 -1.78 27.89 36.06
CA PRO A 5 -1.67 27.74 34.57
C PRO A 5 -0.69 28.74 33.89
N SER A 6 -0.34 28.81 32.60
CA SER A 6 -0.51 28.07 31.34
C SER A 6 0.26 28.81 30.21
N ASN A 7 0.78 28.07 29.22
CA ASN A 7 0.95 28.39 27.78
C ASN A 7 1.98 29.43 27.27
N LEU A 8 2.92 28.96 26.43
CA LEU A 8 3.12 29.30 24.99
C LEU A 8 4.43 28.64 24.50
N LEU A 9 4.33 27.53 23.76
CA LEU A 9 4.45 27.47 22.30
C LEU A 9 5.89 27.60 21.78
N SER A 10 6.55 26.46 21.58
CA SER A 10 7.69 26.31 20.66
C SER A 10 7.76 24.84 20.25
N ILE A 11 6.85 24.43 19.38
CA ILE A 11 7.03 23.24 18.55
C ILE A 11 8.12 23.62 17.54
N LEU A 12 9.37 23.31 17.89
CA LEU A 12 10.44 23.20 16.91
C LEU A 12 10.31 21.80 16.30
N VAL A 13 9.59 21.70 15.19
CA VAL A 13 9.71 20.55 14.28
C VAL A 13 11.08 20.70 13.62
N SER A 14 12.10 20.04 14.17
CA SER A 14 13.39 19.90 13.50
C SER A 14 13.28 18.89 12.35
N PRO A 15 13.93 19.15 11.19
CA PRO A 15 13.90 18.28 10.03
C PRO A 15 14.89 17.12 10.24
N LEU A 16 14.38 15.93 10.58
CA LEU A 16 15.09 14.64 10.60
C LEU A 16 14.08 13.54 10.98
N THR A 17 13.15 13.22 10.07
CA THR A 17 12.09 12.22 10.30
C THR A 17 12.61 10.80 10.03
N LEU A 18 13.19 10.21 11.08
CA LEU A 18 13.85 8.90 11.13
C LEU A 18 12.84 7.72 11.03
N GLN A 19 12.71 7.00 9.91
CA GLN A 19 11.90 5.77 9.86
C GLN A 19 12.70 4.52 10.26
N VAL A 20 12.48 4.02 11.48
CA VAL A 20 13.10 2.78 12.00
C VAL A 20 12.23 1.56 11.69
N PHE A 21 12.80 0.47 11.17
CA PHE A 21 12.12 -0.84 11.12
C PHE A 21 11.86 -1.36 12.53
N LEU A 22 10.60 -1.63 12.84
CA LEU A 22 10.19 -2.36 14.04
C LEU A 22 10.33 -3.88 13.83
N ASN A 23 10.07 -4.34 12.61
CA ASN A 23 10.27 -5.71 12.17
C ASN A 23 10.60 -5.71 10.66
N GLY A 24 11.84 -6.04 10.31
CA GLY A 24 12.31 -6.05 8.92
C GLY A 24 11.61 -7.10 8.05
N ASP A 25 11.38 -8.31 8.56
CA ASP A 25 10.76 -9.42 7.82
C ASP A 25 9.35 -9.08 7.34
N CYS A 26 8.62 -8.30 8.13
CA CYS A 26 7.27 -7.84 7.80
C CYS A 26 7.21 -6.42 7.25
N SER A 27 8.35 -5.74 7.09
CA SER A 27 8.44 -4.33 6.71
C SER A 27 7.56 -3.42 7.57
N GLN A 28 7.57 -3.63 8.89
CA GLN A 28 6.86 -2.77 9.83
C GLN A 28 7.72 -1.55 10.15
N TYR A 29 7.21 -0.36 9.84
CA TYR A 29 7.91 0.90 10.08
C TYR A 29 7.35 1.62 11.32
N SER A 30 8.23 2.27 12.08
CA SER A 30 7.87 3.11 13.23
C SER A 30 7.00 4.32 12.87
N TYR A 31 6.99 4.74 11.61
CA TYR A 31 6.10 5.80 11.10
C TYR A 31 4.91 5.25 10.30
N GLY A 32 4.69 3.94 10.31
CA GLY A 32 3.44 3.37 9.83
C GLY A 32 2.27 3.89 10.68
N TYR A 33 1.14 4.18 10.03
CA TYR A 33 -0.03 4.75 10.71
C TYR A 33 -0.46 3.99 11.99
N PRO A 34 -0.33 2.64 12.13
CA PRO A 34 -0.69 1.98 13.38
C PRO A 34 0.17 2.43 14.56
N ASN A 35 1.48 2.63 14.33
CA ASN A 35 2.40 3.06 15.37
C ASN A 35 2.26 4.56 15.68
N LEU A 36 2.02 5.38 14.66
CA LEU A 36 1.71 6.81 14.84
C LEU A 36 0.43 6.99 15.66
N LEU A 37 -0.64 6.26 15.32
CA LEU A 37 -1.90 6.33 16.03
C LEU A 37 -1.76 5.87 17.49
N ASN A 38 -0.96 4.82 17.75
CA ASN A 38 -0.72 4.36 19.12
C ASN A 38 -0.13 5.46 20.02
N GLY A 39 0.75 6.30 19.47
CA GLY A 39 1.34 7.45 20.16
C GLY A 39 0.48 8.72 20.14
N ASP A 40 -0.63 8.72 19.42
CA ASP A 40 -1.45 9.91 19.23
C ASP A 40 -2.31 10.21 20.48
N THR A 41 -2.22 11.44 20.97
CA THR A 41 -3.00 11.91 22.13
C THR A 41 -4.50 12.04 21.82
N MET A 42 -4.89 12.16 20.55
CA MET A 42 -6.30 12.27 20.12
C MET A 42 -7.09 10.99 20.38
N ILE A 43 -6.44 9.81 20.42
CA ILE A 43 -7.08 8.56 20.84
C ILE A 43 -7.08 8.38 22.37
N GLY A 44 -6.77 9.44 23.11
CA GLY A 44 -6.69 9.51 24.56
C GLY A 44 -5.31 9.20 25.12
N ILE A 45 -5.06 9.62 26.35
CA ILE A 45 -3.85 9.26 27.10
C ILE A 45 -4.22 8.11 28.03
N ASN A 46 -3.61 6.94 27.82
CA ASN A 46 -3.80 5.78 28.69
C ASN A 46 -2.44 5.12 28.98
N PRO A 47 -1.92 5.20 30.22
CA PRO A 47 -0.62 4.61 30.58
C PRO A 47 -0.61 3.08 30.52
N ASP A 48 -1.78 2.44 30.57
CA ASP A 48 -1.93 0.98 30.49
C ASP A 48 -2.24 0.49 29.06
N ARG A 49 -2.24 1.39 28.06
CA ARG A 49 -2.47 1.02 26.65
C ARG A 49 -1.45 -0.04 26.23
N ARG A 50 -1.95 -1.18 25.78
CA ARG A 50 -1.15 -2.22 25.12
C ARG A 50 -1.36 -2.09 23.62
N PHE A 51 -0.26 -2.21 22.89
CA PHE A 51 -0.23 -2.12 21.43
C PHE A 51 0.41 -3.38 20.87
N GLN A 52 -0.22 -3.93 19.83
CA GLN A 52 0.27 -5.10 19.11
C GLN A 52 0.28 -4.79 17.62
N TYR A 53 1.47 -4.83 17.00
CA TYR A 53 1.62 -4.63 15.56
C TYR A 53 1.89 -5.97 14.87
N LEU A 54 0.87 -6.54 14.23
CA LEU A 54 0.95 -7.83 13.52
C LEU A 54 0.89 -7.71 11.99
N GLY A 55 0.64 -6.52 11.45
CA GLY A 55 0.56 -6.29 10.01
C GLY A 55 1.87 -6.67 9.32
N CYS A 56 1.78 -7.26 8.13
CA CYS A 56 2.94 -7.77 7.41
C CYS A 56 2.77 -7.49 5.92
N SER A 57 3.81 -6.94 5.30
CA SER A 57 3.80 -6.65 3.87
C SER A 57 3.54 -7.93 3.05
N GLY A 58 2.77 -7.80 1.97
CA GLY A 58 2.43 -8.90 1.07
C GLY A 58 1.43 -9.93 1.62
N ALA A 59 0.92 -9.79 2.84
CA ALA A 59 -0.03 -10.74 3.41
C ALA A 59 -1.36 -10.79 2.62
N LEU A 60 -1.78 -11.99 2.24
CA LEU A 60 -3.14 -12.27 1.74
C LEU A 60 -4.10 -12.50 2.92
N VAL A 61 -5.40 -12.43 2.69
CA VAL A 61 -6.41 -12.69 3.73
C VAL A 61 -6.21 -14.07 4.40
N GLY A 62 -5.90 -15.09 3.60
CA GLY A 62 -5.61 -16.43 4.10
C GLY A 62 -4.39 -16.47 5.05
N ASP A 63 -3.35 -15.68 4.75
CA ASP A 63 -2.17 -15.56 5.62
C ASP A 63 -2.49 -14.83 6.92
N ILE A 64 -3.34 -13.80 6.87
CA ILE A 64 -3.76 -13.06 8.05
C ILE A 64 -4.54 -13.99 8.99
N LEU A 65 -5.51 -14.73 8.45
CA LEU A 65 -6.30 -15.70 9.21
C LEU A 65 -5.45 -16.82 9.82
N LYS A 66 -4.42 -17.29 9.09
CA LYS A 66 -3.56 -18.38 9.54
C LYS A 66 -2.47 -17.93 10.52
N ASN A 67 -1.85 -16.77 10.29
CA ASN A 67 -0.58 -16.40 10.91
C ASN A 67 -0.67 -15.17 11.83
N GLN A 68 -1.68 -14.31 11.67
CA GLN A 68 -1.84 -13.07 12.45
C GLN A 68 -2.99 -13.20 13.46
N VAL A 69 -4.20 -13.57 13.01
CA VAL A 69 -5.40 -13.68 13.86
C VAL A 69 -5.20 -14.58 15.08
N PRO A 70 -4.58 -15.77 14.99
CA PRO A 70 -4.36 -16.62 16.16
C PRO A 70 -3.47 -15.98 17.22
N LYS A 71 -2.57 -15.06 16.82
CA LYS A 71 -1.64 -14.35 17.71
C LYS A 71 -2.24 -13.06 18.27
N MET A 72 -3.39 -12.63 17.78
CA MET A 72 -4.06 -11.43 18.27
C MET A 72 -4.51 -11.63 19.73
N GLN A 73 -4.14 -10.67 20.56
CA GLN A 73 -4.72 -10.51 21.89
C GLN A 73 -6.11 -9.86 21.77
N THR A 74 -6.95 -10.12 22.77
CA THR A 74 -8.24 -9.44 22.89
C THR A 74 -8.04 -7.93 23.00
N SER A 75 -8.77 -7.15 22.18
CA SER A 75 -8.50 -5.72 21.99
C SER A 75 -9.79 -4.87 21.96
N ARG A 76 -9.70 -3.60 22.41
CA ARG A 76 -10.80 -2.61 22.28
C ARG A 76 -10.88 -1.96 20.92
N ALA A 77 -9.75 -1.81 20.25
CA ALA A 77 -9.67 -1.27 18.90
C ALA A 77 -8.74 -2.14 18.07
N ILE A 78 -9.18 -2.49 16.87
CA ILE A 78 -8.38 -3.25 15.91
C ILE A 78 -8.36 -2.46 14.61
N LEU A 79 -7.17 -2.18 14.08
CA LEU A 79 -7.01 -1.59 12.75
C LEU A 79 -6.62 -2.68 11.77
N ILE A 80 -7.32 -2.77 10.64
CA ILE A 80 -7.04 -3.75 9.60
C ILE A 80 -7.01 -3.10 8.21
N SER A 81 -5.95 -3.39 7.46
CA SER A 81 -5.85 -3.11 6.03
C SER A 81 -5.51 -4.42 5.34
N ALA A 82 -6.49 -4.99 4.64
CA ALA A 82 -6.37 -6.28 3.97
C ALA A 82 -7.22 -6.30 2.69
N GLY A 83 -7.01 -7.29 1.82
CA GLY A 83 -7.75 -7.46 0.57
C GLY A 83 -7.10 -6.83 -0.66
N GLY A 84 -6.15 -5.90 -0.51
CA GLY A 84 -5.47 -5.29 -1.66
C GLY A 84 -4.53 -6.27 -2.38
N ASN A 85 -3.82 -7.12 -1.63
CA ASN A 85 -2.98 -8.16 -2.21
C ASN A 85 -3.83 -9.26 -2.88
N ASP A 86 -4.95 -9.64 -2.24
CA ASP A 86 -5.94 -10.56 -2.80
C ASP A 86 -6.58 -9.99 -4.08
N ALA A 87 -6.66 -8.66 -4.21
CA ALA A 87 -7.09 -7.96 -5.41
C ALA A 87 -5.98 -7.78 -6.47
N HIS A 88 -4.88 -8.53 -6.36
CA HIS A 88 -3.76 -8.56 -7.30
C HIS A 88 -2.97 -7.23 -7.43
N LEU A 89 -2.95 -6.39 -6.40
CA LEU A 89 -2.26 -5.08 -6.44
C LEU A 89 -0.80 -5.19 -6.91
N SER A 90 -0.01 -6.14 -6.40
CA SER A 90 1.38 -6.34 -6.79
C SER A 90 1.53 -6.65 -8.29
N THR A 91 0.58 -7.42 -8.84
CA THR A 91 0.55 -7.76 -10.27
C THR A 91 0.20 -6.54 -11.12
N ILE A 92 -0.77 -5.72 -10.68
CA ILE A 92 -1.10 -4.44 -11.33
C ILE A 92 0.12 -3.50 -11.32
N LEU A 93 0.78 -3.33 -10.18
CA LEU A 93 1.98 -2.51 -10.08
C LEU A 93 3.09 -3.00 -11.00
N ASN A 94 3.26 -4.32 -11.13
CA ASN A 94 4.24 -4.91 -12.03
C ASN A 94 3.86 -4.67 -13.50
N TYR A 95 2.66 -5.03 -13.95
CA TYR A 95 2.36 -5.01 -15.37
C TYR A 95 1.92 -3.64 -15.90
N CYS A 96 1.33 -2.77 -15.07
CA CYS A 96 0.77 -1.50 -15.51
C CYS A 96 1.62 -0.27 -15.16
N VAL A 97 2.38 -0.32 -14.07
CA VAL A 97 3.04 0.87 -13.50
C VAL A 97 4.55 0.78 -13.70
N TYR A 98 5.19 -0.14 -13.00
CA TYR A 98 6.65 -0.18 -12.86
C TYR A 98 7.35 -1.14 -13.81
N GLN A 99 6.66 -2.18 -14.31
CA GLN A 99 7.20 -3.11 -15.32
C GLN A 99 8.56 -3.69 -14.90
N TRP A 100 8.67 -4.09 -13.62
CA TRP A 100 9.89 -4.71 -13.07
C TRP A 100 10.22 -6.01 -13.80
N PHE A 101 9.19 -6.80 -14.08
CA PHE A 101 9.33 -8.06 -14.81
C PHE A 101 8.05 -8.40 -15.58
N THR A 102 7.96 -7.97 -16.83
CA THR A 102 6.84 -8.28 -17.72
C THR A 102 7.12 -9.55 -18.51
N LEU A 103 6.35 -10.61 -18.26
CA LEU A 103 6.39 -11.85 -19.03
C LEU A 103 5.27 -11.91 -20.06
N TRP A 104 5.58 -12.45 -21.24
CA TRP A 104 4.57 -12.84 -22.23
C TRP A 104 3.81 -14.10 -21.74
N PRO A 105 2.49 -14.22 -21.94
CA PRO A 105 1.59 -13.35 -22.71
C PRO A 105 0.85 -12.26 -21.91
N TRP A 106 1.22 -12.02 -20.65
CA TRP A 106 0.50 -11.10 -19.76
C TRP A 106 0.70 -9.64 -20.16
N THR A 107 -0.37 -8.84 -20.02
CA THR A 107 -0.45 -7.43 -20.41
C THR A 107 -1.15 -6.64 -19.31
N CYS A 108 -0.92 -5.33 -19.22
CA CYS A 108 -1.60 -4.51 -18.22
C CYS A 108 -3.13 -4.64 -18.32
N ASP A 109 -3.69 -4.56 -19.52
CA ASP A 109 -5.13 -4.63 -19.73
C ASP A 109 -5.69 -6.00 -19.30
N GLY A 110 -4.95 -7.08 -19.56
CA GLY A 110 -5.28 -8.43 -19.09
C GLY A 110 -5.25 -8.55 -17.56
N GLU A 111 -4.26 -7.95 -16.90
CA GLU A 111 -4.16 -7.94 -15.44
C GLU A 111 -5.23 -7.08 -14.78
N ILE A 112 -5.59 -5.93 -15.37
CA ILE A 112 -6.73 -5.13 -14.91
C ILE A 112 -8.02 -5.93 -15.00
N ALA A 113 -8.25 -6.63 -16.11
CA ALA A 113 -9.42 -7.48 -16.28
C ALA A 113 -9.44 -8.64 -15.27
N SER A 114 -8.29 -9.27 -15.03
CA SER A 114 -8.15 -10.35 -14.04
C SER A 114 -8.41 -9.86 -12.61
N ALA A 115 -7.81 -8.73 -12.20
CA ALA A 115 -8.04 -8.12 -10.90
C ALA A 115 -9.51 -7.74 -10.70
N LYS A 116 -10.14 -7.14 -11.72
CA LYS A 116 -11.57 -6.81 -11.69
C LYS A 116 -12.44 -8.04 -11.50
N ALA A 117 -12.17 -9.11 -12.23
CA ALA A 117 -12.91 -10.38 -12.10
C ALA A 117 -12.73 -11.01 -10.71
N GLU A 118 -11.52 -10.98 -10.14
CA GLU A 118 -11.25 -11.47 -8.79
C GLU A 118 -12.01 -10.67 -7.73
N ILE A 119 -11.91 -9.33 -7.75
CA ILE A 119 -12.60 -8.45 -6.80
C ILE A 119 -14.12 -8.64 -6.85
N GLN A 120 -14.67 -8.87 -8.04
CA GLN A 120 -16.10 -9.10 -8.25
C GLN A 120 -16.54 -10.54 -7.92
N SER A 121 -15.61 -11.44 -7.63
CA SER A 121 -15.93 -12.82 -7.31
C SER A 121 -16.58 -12.95 -5.93
N GLN A 122 -17.43 -13.96 -5.77
CA GLN A 122 -17.99 -14.30 -4.46
C GLN A 122 -16.90 -14.72 -3.47
N GLN A 123 -15.87 -15.42 -3.95
CA GLN A 123 -14.76 -15.89 -3.12
C GLN A 123 -13.99 -14.75 -2.46
N TYR A 124 -13.74 -13.66 -3.20
CA TYR A 124 -13.09 -12.47 -2.65
C TYR A 124 -13.90 -11.84 -1.52
N SER A 125 -15.21 -11.68 -1.72
CA SER A 125 -16.14 -11.20 -0.68
C SER A 125 -16.14 -12.13 0.55
N ASP A 126 -16.27 -13.43 0.33
CA ASP A 126 -16.32 -14.44 1.39
C ASP A 126 -15.01 -14.48 2.21
N ASN A 127 -13.87 -14.31 1.55
CA ASN A 127 -12.57 -14.21 2.23
C ASN A 127 -12.54 -13.00 3.18
N LEU A 128 -12.97 -11.81 2.72
CA LEU A 128 -13.02 -10.62 3.57
C LEU A 128 -14.02 -10.77 4.72
N LYS A 129 -15.15 -11.45 4.52
CA LYS A 129 -16.10 -11.79 5.60
C LYS A 129 -15.50 -12.75 6.61
N ALA A 130 -14.77 -13.76 6.15
CA ALA A 130 -14.07 -14.69 7.02
C ALA A 130 -13.03 -13.95 7.87
N LEU A 131 -12.28 -13.02 7.28
CA LEU A 131 -11.36 -12.15 8.02
C LEU A 131 -12.09 -11.29 9.06
N LEU A 132 -13.16 -10.60 8.65
CA LEU A 132 -13.96 -9.78 9.55
C LEU A 132 -14.42 -10.58 10.77
N ASN A 133 -14.95 -11.79 10.55
CA ASN A 133 -15.42 -12.66 11.62
C ASN A 133 -14.28 -13.13 12.52
N GLY A 134 -13.16 -13.59 11.95
CA GLY A 134 -12.00 -14.04 12.72
C GLY A 134 -11.39 -12.92 13.58
N VAL A 135 -11.41 -11.68 13.09
CA VAL A 135 -10.96 -10.49 13.84
C VAL A 135 -12.00 -10.06 14.88
N LYS A 136 -13.29 -10.14 14.56
CA LYS A 136 -14.40 -9.79 15.47
C LYS A 136 -14.38 -10.62 16.76
N ASP A 137 -13.97 -11.90 16.66
CA ASP A 137 -13.80 -12.79 17.81
C ASP A 137 -12.65 -12.36 18.74
N LYS A 138 -11.83 -11.38 18.34
CA LYS A 138 -10.75 -10.77 19.13
C LYS A 138 -11.15 -9.45 19.78
N LEU A 139 -12.40 -9.03 19.66
CA LEU A 139 -12.90 -7.83 20.33
C LEU A 139 -13.22 -8.11 21.80
N GLU A 140 -12.81 -7.19 22.69
CA GLU A 140 -12.97 -7.33 24.14
C GLU A 140 -14.42 -7.33 24.64
N ASP A 141 -15.21 -6.35 24.22
CA ASP A 141 -16.56 -6.11 24.71
C ASP A 141 -17.41 -5.49 23.60
N SER A 142 -18.72 -5.31 23.79
CA SER A 142 -19.69 -4.75 22.81
C SER A 142 -19.38 -3.33 22.30
N PHE A 143 -18.52 -2.57 22.99
CA PHE A 143 -18.10 -1.23 22.60
C PHE A 143 -16.81 -1.21 21.77
N SER A 144 -16.03 -2.29 21.80
CA SER A 144 -14.85 -2.42 20.94
C SER A 144 -15.16 -2.23 19.44
N ARG A 145 -14.20 -1.80 18.63
CA ARG A 145 -14.44 -1.57 17.19
C ARG A 145 -13.27 -2.07 16.34
N ILE A 146 -13.62 -2.52 15.14
CA ILE A 146 -12.69 -2.75 14.03
C ILE A 146 -12.73 -1.51 13.15
N TYR A 147 -11.59 -0.93 12.85
CA TYR A 147 -11.44 0.16 11.91
C TYR A 147 -10.76 -0.38 10.66
N TRP A 148 -11.48 -0.34 9.54
CA TRP A 148 -11.01 -0.85 8.26
C TRP A 148 -10.81 0.31 7.28
N PRO A 149 -9.63 0.95 7.25
CA PRO A 149 -9.28 1.93 6.23
C PRO A 149 -9.43 1.37 4.82
N GLY A 150 -10.12 2.14 3.99
CA GLY A 150 -10.11 1.95 2.54
C GLY A 150 -8.75 2.32 1.94
N TYR A 151 -8.49 1.78 0.76
CA TYR A 151 -7.37 2.17 -0.08
C TYR A 151 -7.65 3.51 -0.75
N VAL A 152 -6.59 4.24 -1.08
CA VAL A 152 -6.67 5.53 -1.75
C VAL A 152 -6.30 5.36 -3.22
N LYS A 153 -6.86 6.20 -4.09
CA LYS A 153 -6.51 6.23 -5.51
C LYS A 153 -5.07 6.69 -5.67
N PHE A 154 -4.29 5.93 -6.44
CA PHE A 154 -2.87 6.23 -6.67
C PHE A 154 -2.68 7.42 -7.62
N PHE A 155 -3.65 7.65 -8.51
CA PHE A 155 -3.50 8.57 -9.62
C PHE A 155 -4.64 9.57 -9.66
N ASP A 156 -4.31 10.84 -9.88
CA ASP A 156 -5.29 11.78 -10.42
C ASP A 156 -5.61 11.41 -11.87
N VAL A 157 -6.79 11.80 -12.36
CA VAL A 157 -7.27 11.52 -13.73
C VAL A 157 -7.89 12.75 -14.40
N ARG A 158 -7.73 13.95 -13.83
CA ARG A 158 -8.34 15.19 -14.33
C ARG A 158 -7.73 15.64 -15.65
N THR A 159 -6.44 15.39 -15.86
CA THR A 159 -5.69 15.83 -17.06
C THR A 159 -5.07 14.64 -17.82
N ASN A 160 -4.61 14.90 -19.04
CA ASN A 160 -3.84 13.97 -19.88
C ASN A 160 -2.32 14.24 -19.81
N GLU A 161 -1.86 15.05 -18.86
CA GLU A 161 -0.45 15.48 -18.75
C GLU A 161 0.50 14.28 -18.53
N CYS A 162 -0.01 13.21 -17.92
CA CYS A 162 0.71 11.96 -17.69
C CYS A 162 0.64 10.95 -18.84
N ASP A 163 0.01 11.25 -19.97
CA ASP A 163 -0.21 10.24 -21.02
C ASP A 163 1.08 9.75 -21.69
N GLU A 164 2.14 10.55 -21.62
CA GLU A 164 3.48 10.20 -22.11
C GLU A 164 4.41 9.68 -21.00
N VAL A 165 3.92 9.58 -19.75
CA VAL A 165 4.72 9.14 -18.60
C VAL A 165 4.78 7.62 -18.58
N THR A 166 5.98 7.08 -18.37
CA THR A 166 6.21 5.65 -18.15
C THR A 166 7.29 5.49 -17.08
N TRP A 167 7.04 4.58 -16.15
CA TRP A 167 8.00 4.20 -15.10
C TRP A 167 8.54 2.78 -15.31
N SER A 168 8.56 2.33 -16.56
CA SER A 168 9.03 0.98 -16.94
C SER A 168 10.50 0.75 -16.56
N PHE A 169 10.74 -0.27 -15.72
CA PHE A 169 12.08 -0.65 -15.26
C PHE A 169 12.93 -1.32 -16.36
N THR A 170 12.34 -2.16 -17.21
CA THR A 170 13.02 -2.89 -18.30
C THR A 170 13.21 -2.01 -19.55
N ARG A 171 13.89 -0.88 -19.36
CA ARG A 171 14.05 0.23 -20.30
C ARG A 171 14.51 -0.14 -21.73
N ASN A 172 15.17 -1.27 -21.95
CA ASN A 172 15.86 -1.58 -23.21
C ASN A 172 15.28 -2.77 -24.00
N PHE A 173 14.17 -3.38 -23.58
CA PHE A 173 13.61 -4.54 -24.28
C PHE A 173 12.07 -4.48 -24.37
N GLY A 174 11.53 -4.11 -25.53
CA GLY A 174 10.12 -4.34 -25.88
C GLY A 174 9.11 -3.21 -25.62
N TYR A 175 7.83 -3.60 -25.66
CA TYR A 175 6.63 -2.77 -25.47
C TYR A 175 6.59 -2.16 -24.06
N ARG A 176 6.07 -0.92 -23.94
CA ARG A 176 6.00 -0.18 -22.68
C ARG A 176 4.57 0.25 -22.39
N GLU A 177 4.19 0.13 -21.12
CA GLU A 177 2.97 0.75 -20.64
C GLU A 177 3.22 2.19 -20.21
N TYR A 178 2.29 3.06 -20.59
CA TYR A 178 2.22 4.48 -20.24
C TYR A 178 1.07 4.74 -19.28
N LEU A 179 1.22 5.74 -18.42
CA LEU A 179 0.22 6.17 -17.42
C LEU A 179 -0.85 7.08 -18.06
N THR A 180 -1.43 6.62 -19.16
CA THR A 180 -2.53 7.32 -19.83
C THR A 180 -3.69 7.57 -18.88
N GLN A 181 -4.43 8.64 -19.10
CA GLN A 181 -5.63 8.96 -18.32
C GLN A 181 -6.58 7.76 -18.26
N ALA A 182 -6.79 7.06 -19.39
CA ALA A 182 -7.59 5.85 -19.45
C ALA A 182 -7.06 4.74 -18.53
N ARG A 183 -5.74 4.50 -18.53
CA ARG A 183 -5.12 3.49 -17.67
C ARG A 183 -5.19 3.83 -16.19
N ARG A 184 -4.88 5.09 -15.84
CA ARG A 184 -5.03 5.60 -14.47
C ARG A 184 -6.49 5.47 -14.00
N SER A 185 -7.46 5.76 -14.87
CA SER A 185 -8.89 5.62 -14.56
C SER A 185 -9.27 4.16 -14.32
N ALA A 186 -8.79 3.23 -15.16
CA ALA A 186 -9.04 1.81 -14.99
C ALA A 186 -8.43 1.25 -13.69
N MET A 187 -7.22 1.69 -13.30
CA MET A 187 -6.62 1.31 -12.02
C MET A 187 -7.37 1.92 -10.81
N ASN A 188 -7.84 3.16 -10.92
CA ASN A 188 -8.68 3.78 -9.90
C ASN A 188 -10.03 3.06 -9.75
N GLU A 189 -10.60 2.52 -10.82
CA GLU A 189 -11.80 1.68 -10.75
C GLU A 189 -11.57 0.42 -9.91
N LEU A 190 -10.39 -0.20 -9.98
CA LEU A 190 -10.04 -1.34 -9.11
C LEU A 190 -10.06 -0.95 -7.64
N VAL A 191 -9.53 0.24 -7.30
CA VAL A 191 -9.58 0.79 -5.93
C VAL A 191 -11.02 0.99 -5.47
N ASP A 192 -11.86 1.59 -6.33
CA ASP A 192 -13.29 1.80 -6.04
C ASP A 192 -14.03 0.48 -5.81
N LEU A 193 -13.77 -0.54 -6.63
CA LEU A 193 -14.35 -1.88 -6.48
C LEU A 193 -13.91 -2.54 -5.17
N THR A 194 -12.62 -2.55 -4.87
CA THR A 194 -12.07 -3.12 -3.63
C THR A 194 -12.67 -2.43 -2.40
N ASN A 195 -12.69 -1.10 -2.39
CA ASN A 195 -13.30 -0.32 -1.31
C ASN A 195 -14.80 -0.59 -1.19
N GLY A 196 -15.50 -0.76 -2.32
CA GLY A 196 -16.91 -1.15 -2.36
C GLY A 196 -17.17 -2.46 -1.63
N VAL A 197 -16.36 -3.49 -1.87
CA VAL A 197 -16.49 -4.79 -1.18
C VAL A 197 -16.17 -4.65 0.31
N ILE A 198 -15.07 -3.97 0.67
CA ILE A 198 -14.72 -3.75 2.09
C ILE A 198 -15.85 -3.04 2.83
N LYS A 199 -16.40 -1.97 2.23
CA LYS A 199 -17.51 -1.20 2.80
C LYS A 199 -18.76 -2.07 2.98
N GLN A 200 -19.09 -2.92 2.00
CA GLN A 200 -20.22 -3.86 2.10
C GLN A 200 -20.01 -4.89 3.23
N VAL A 201 -18.84 -5.52 3.30
CA VAL A 201 -18.50 -6.50 4.34
C VAL A 201 -18.53 -5.86 5.72
N CYS A 202 -17.95 -4.66 5.87
CA CYS A 202 -17.93 -3.94 7.12
C CYS A 202 -19.35 -3.55 7.60
N ALA A 203 -20.26 -3.26 6.67
CA ALA A 203 -21.65 -2.94 6.97
C ALA A 203 -22.49 -4.13 7.49
N GLU A 204 -22.00 -5.36 7.43
CA GLU A 204 -22.69 -6.55 7.98
C GLU A 204 -22.71 -6.58 9.51
N THR A 205 -21.98 -5.68 10.18
CA THR A 205 -21.93 -5.60 11.64
C THR A 205 -21.74 -4.16 12.11
N ASP A 206 -22.34 -3.82 13.25
CA ASP A 206 -22.14 -2.53 13.94
C ASP A 206 -20.76 -2.41 14.61
N ARG A 207 -19.93 -3.45 14.51
CA ARG A 207 -18.61 -3.57 15.13
C ARG A 207 -17.49 -3.12 14.22
N CYS A 208 -17.76 -2.98 12.93
CA CYS A 208 -16.79 -2.56 11.93
C CYS A 208 -17.11 -1.14 11.47
N VAL A 209 -16.08 -0.31 11.38
CA VAL A 209 -16.13 1.05 10.87
C VAL A 209 -15.24 1.13 9.65
N TYR A 210 -15.83 1.33 8.48
CA TYR A 210 -15.09 1.66 7.27
C TYR A 210 -14.55 3.08 7.39
N VAL A 211 -13.24 3.25 7.19
CA VAL A 211 -12.59 4.56 7.23
C VAL A 211 -12.30 5.01 5.81
N ASP A 212 -13.02 6.03 5.36
CA ASP A 212 -12.85 6.62 4.02
C ASP A 212 -11.64 7.56 4.01
N ASN A 213 -10.56 7.10 3.38
CA ASN A 213 -9.33 7.88 3.23
C ASN A 213 -9.27 8.66 1.91
N GLU A 214 -10.21 8.45 0.99
CA GLU A 214 -10.15 9.05 -0.34
C GLU A 214 -10.36 10.57 -0.25
N ALA A 215 -11.33 11.00 0.56
CA ALA A 215 -11.58 12.43 0.79
C ALA A 215 -10.34 13.18 1.29
N THR A 216 -9.53 12.54 2.13
CA THR A 216 -8.26 13.11 2.59
C THR A 216 -7.29 13.27 1.42
N THR A 217 -7.13 12.23 0.62
CA THR A 217 -6.18 12.21 -0.51
C THR A 217 -6.54 13.24 -1.58
N GLU A 218 -7.82 13.41 -1.88
CA GLU A 218 -8.33 14.45 -2.80
C GLU A 218 -8.06 15.87 -2.27
N ASN A 219 -8.28 16.11 -0.96
CA ASN A 219 -8.08 17.43 -0.37
C ASN A 219 -6.62 17.89 -0.34
N TYR A 220 -5.69 16.95 -0.21
CA TYR A 220 -4.25 17.24 -0.17
C TYR A 220 -3.58 17.20 -1.55
N GLU A 221 -4.31 16.85 -2.62
CA GLU A 221 -3.74 16.58 -3.94
C GLU A 221 -2.51 15.65 -3.83
N ALA A 222 -2.71 14.55 -3.10
CA ALA A 222 -1.63 13.69 -2.61
C ALA A 222 -1.31 12.50 -3.53
N ARG A 223 -1.83 12.51 -4.77
CA ARG A 223 -1.71 11.41 -5.73
C ARG A 223 -0.58 11.68 -6.73
N TYR A 224 -0.24 10.64 -7.49
CA TYR A 224 0.53 10.81 -8.70
C TYR A 224 -0.30 11.50 -9.78
N CYS A 225 0.37 12.17 -10.71
CA CYS A 225 -0.25 12.80 -11.89
C CYS A 225 -1.27 13.90 -11.57
N GLU A 226 -1.13 14.56 -10.42
CA GLU A 226 -1.94 15.74 -10.08
C GLU A 226 -1.71 16.86 -11.11
N PRO A 227 -2.71 17.70 -11.41
CA PRO A 227 -2.60 18.74 -12.43
C PRO A 227 -1.41 19.67 -12.19
N GLY A 228 -0.62 19.90 -13.24
CA GLY A 228 0.59 20.73 -13.17
C GLY A 228 1.81 20.04 -12.54
N VAL A 229 1.72 18.77 -12.17
CA VAL A 229 2.86 17.98 -11.70
C VAL A 229 3.54 17.27 -12.87
N ASN A 230 4.85 17.47 -12.99
CA ASN A 230 5.63 16.82 -14.04
C ASN A 230 6.19 15.47 -13.58
N GLU A 231 5.46 14.40 -13.87
CA GLU A 231 5.80 13.01 -13.51
C GLU A 231 6.77 12.34 -14.51
N LYS A 232 7.29 13.07 -15.50
CA LYS A 232 8.21 12.52 -16.49
C LYS A 232 9.55 12.18 -15.85
N TYR A 233 9.96 10.92 -16.01
CA TYR A 233 11.25 10.41 -15.52
C TYR A 233 12.47 11.08 -16.20
N TRP A 234 12.31 11.61 -17.42
CA TRP A 234 13.41 12.13 -18.23
C TRP A 234 13.59 13.65 -18.09
N GLY A 235 14.81 14.08 -17.70
CA GLY A 235 15.28 15.46 -17.93
C GLY A 235 15.72 16.25 -16.69
N GLY A 236 15.67 15.68 -15.49
CA GLY A 236 16.03 16.41 -14.27
C GLY A 236 15.07 17.55 -13.95
N SER A 237 13.80 17.45 -14.36
CA SER A 237 12.75 18.36 -13.90
C SER A 237 12.53 18.14 -12.40
N PRO A 238 12.74 19.18 -11.55
CA PRO A 238 12.57 19.08 -10.10
C PRO A 238 11.11 18.97 -9.64
N ASP A 239 10.14 19.26 -10.51
CA ASP A 239 8.79 19.68 -10.09
C ASP A 239 7.84 18.53 -9.71
N GLY A 240 8.09 17.32 -10.18
CA GLY A 240 7.34 16.12 -9.77
C GLY A 240 8.09 15.23 -8.78
N TRP A 241 9.23 15.69 -8.27
CA TRP A 241 10.10 14.88 -7.41
C TRP A 241 9.93 15.36 -5.97
N ASN A 242 9.55 14.46 -5.07
CA ASN A 242 9.42 14.71 -3.62
C ASN A 242 8.42 15.79 -3.26
N ARG A 243 7.25 15.79 -3.92
CA ARG A 243 6.12 16.59 -3.41
C ARG A 243 5.85 16.17 -1.97
N ILE A 244 5.91 17.13 -1.05
CA ILE A 244 5.72 16.84 0.38
C ILE A 244 4.31 16.30 0.65
N GLU A 245 3.36 16.71 -0.19
CA GLU A 245 1.96 16.34 -0.17
C GLU A 245 1.71 14.91 -0.67
N THR A 246 2.60 14.31 -1.47
CA THR A 246 2.40 12.96 -2.04
C THR A 246 2.38 11.90 -0.93
N PHE A 247 1.34 11.06 -0.92
CA PHE A 247 1.15 10.02 0.09
C PHE A 247 1.92 8.73 -0.21
N PHE A 248 2.49 8.60 -1.40
CA PHE A 248 3.16 7.40 -1.89
C PHE A 248 4.68 7.59 -2.00
N TYR A 249 5.43 6.48 -1.93
CA TYR A 249 6.87 6.49 -2.18
C TYR A 249 7.17 6.51 -3.67
N GLU A 250 7.99 7.47 -4.09
CA GLU A 250 8.36 7.71 -5.48
C GLU A 250 9.67 7.00 -5.88
N TRP A 251 9.96 7.02 -7.18
CA TRP A 251 11.23 6.53 -7.71
C TRP A 251 12.44 7.27 -7.13
N SER A 252 13.51 6.52 -6.84
CA SER A 252 14.77 6.97 -6.25
C SER A 252 14.66 7.41 -4.78
N THR A 253 13.65 6.94 -4.06
CA THR A 253 13.63 6.96 -2.58
C THR A 253 14.80 6.08 -2.10
N THR A 254 15.82 6.65 -1.46
CA THR A 254 17.02 5.89 -1.07
C THR A 254 16.94 5.38 0.36
N LYS A 255 17.74 4.37 0.66
CA LYS A 255 18.13 4.06 2.02
C LYS A 255 19.06 5.18 2.51
N ASP A 256 19.02 5.46 3.80
CA ASP A 256 19.90 6.48 4.37
C ASP A 256 21.34 5.93 4.37
N ASP A 257 22.18 6.42 3.44
CA ASP A 257 23.58 5.99 3.29
C ASP A 257 24.48 6.54 4.42
N ASP A 258 23.98 7.48 5.22
CA ASP A 258 24.71 8.17 6.30
C ASP A 258 24.76 7.37 7.61
N ALA A 259 24.06 6.24 7.70
CA ALA A 259 24.26 5.29 8.80
C ALA A 259 25.57 4.53 8.57
N GLN A 260 26.62 4.89 9.33
CA GLN A 260 27.88 4.15 9.34
C GLN A 260 27.62 2.65 9.37
N GLN A 261 28.25 1.93 8.44
CA GLN A 261 28.19 0.47 8.35
C GLN A 261 28.36 -0.14 9.74
N GLY A 262 27.29 -0.75 10.26
CA GLY A 262 27.28 -1.40 11.56
C GLY A 262 26.47 -0.71 12.67
N SER A 263 25.69 0.34 12.40
CA SER A 263 24.83 0.95 13.41
C SER A 263 23.38 1.17 12.96
N GLY A 264 22.49 0.25 13.34
CA GLY A 264 21.02 0.41 13.28
C GLY A 264 20.32 -0.18 12.04
N PRO A 265 19.00 -0.44 12.12
CA PRO A 265 18.22 -1.01 11.02
C PRO A 265 18.09 -0.05 9.83
N ASP A 266 18.08 -0.62 8.63
CA ASP A 266 17.90 0.05 7.32
C ASP A 266 16.80 1.13 7.37
N GLN A 267 17.08 2.34 6.89
CA GLN A 267 16.14 3.47 6.93
C GLN A 267 15.71 3.79 5.50
N LEU A 268 14.43 4.09 5.22
CA LEU A 268 13.99 4.67 3.94
C LEU A 268 13.79 6.18 4.14
N SER A 269 14.53 7.00 3.41
CA SER A 269 14.38 8.46 3.43
C SER A 269 13.59 8.91 2.20
N ARG A 270 12.68 9.86 2.39
CA ARG A 270 12.15 10.63 1.25
C ARG A 270 13.33 11.27 0.52
N ARG A 271 13.29 11.33 -0.81
CA ARG A 271 14.49 11.65 -1.60
C ARG A 271 14.96 13.11 -1.43
N ASP A 272 14.12 14.01 -0.94
CA ASP A 272 14.49 15.36 -0.51
C ASP A 272 15.38 15.38 0.75
N ASN A 273 15.35 14.31 1.54
CA ASN A 273 16.20 14.11 2.70
C ASN A 273 17.48 13.32 2.38
N ALA A 274 17.67 12.90 1.12
CA ALA A 274 18.86 12.18 0.65
C ALA A 274 19.72 13.11 -0.21
N THR A 275 20.94 13.44 0.24
CA THR A 275 21.93 14.20 -0.53
C THR A 275 22.57 13.40 -1.68
N ALA A 276 22.03 12.22 -2.00
CA ALA A 276 22.67 11.26 -2.89
C ALA A 276 22.50 11.62 -4.37
N THR A 277 23.63 11.75 -5.08
CA THR A 277 23.66 11.69 -6.54
C THR A 277 23.18 10.34 -7.03
N PHE A 278 22.28 10.34 -8.02
CA PHE A 278 21.68 9.15 -8.62
C PHE A 278 22.74 8.13 -9.07
N VAL A 279 22.78 6.99 -8.40
CA VAL A 279 23.54 5.80 -8.83
C VAL A 279 22.54 4.76 -9.30
N THR A 280 22.92 3.95 -10.30
CA THR A 280 22.20 2.77 -10.81
C THR A 280 21.46 1.97 -9.73
N PRO A 281 20.39 1.21 -10.06
CA PRO A 281 19.59 0.48 -9.07
C PRO A 281 20.47 -0.38 -8.15
N ASN A 282 20.79 0.17 -6.98
CA ASN A 282 21.59 -0.48 -5.95
C ASN A 282 20.61 -1.00 -4.88
N ASN A 283 21.02 -1.98 -4.08
CA ASN A 283 20.21 -2.54 -2.99
C ASN A 283 19.78 -1.52 -1.90
N ASN A 284 20.25 -0.28 -2.03
CA ASN A 284 20.01 0.84 -1.15
C ASN A 284 18.96 1.82 -1.70
N THR A 285 18.12 1.44 -2.66
CA THR A 285 16.98 2.27 -3.06
C THR A 285 15.68 1.50 -2.87
N PHE A 286 14.54 2.18 -2.80
CA PHE A 286 13.21 1.58 -2.78
C PHE A 286 13.03 0.61 -3.96
N GLU A 287 13.52 0.98 -5.14
CA GLU A 287 13.51 0.12 -6.33
C GLU A 287 14.44 -1.08 -6.17
N GLY A 288 15.62 -0.89 -5.57
CA GLY A 288 16.53 -1.99 -5.23
C GLY A 288 15.95 -2.94 -4.18
N ALA A 289 15.21 -2.41 -3.21
CA ALA A 289 14.52 -3.20 -2.19
C ALA A 289 13.35 -4.00 -2.80
N ILE A 290 12.54 -3.37 -3.65
CA ILE A 290 11.47 -4.05 -4.39
C ILE A 290 12.05 -5.09 -5.34
N ALA A 291 13.06 -4.73 -6.14
CA ALA A 291 13.68 -5.66 -7.09
C ALA A 291 14.30 -6.87 -6.37
N ASN A 292 14.94 -6.67 -5.22
CA ASN A 292 15.44 -7.77 -4.39
C ASN A 292 14.32 -8.59 -3.77
N TRP A 293 13.27 -7.95 -3.24
CA TRP A 293 12.12 -8.65 -2.68
C TRP A 293 11.45 -9.53 -3.76
N VAL A 294 11.18 -8.97 -4.94
CA VAL A 294 10.67 -9.70 -6.12
C VAL A 294 11.58 -10.86 -6.49
N LYS A 295 12.89 -10.62 -6.63
CA LYS A 295 13.88 -11.65 -6.96
C LYS A 295 13.91 -12.76 -5.91
N LEU A 296 13.90 -12.42 -4.62
CA LEU A 296 13.91 -13.37 -3.53
C LEU A 296 12.61 -14.17 -3.50
N GLY A 297 11.45 -13.54 -3.63
CA GLY A 297 10.16 -14.23 -3.62
C GLY A 297 9.92 -15.14 -4.83
N ILE A 298 10.47 -14.81 -6.00
CA ILE A 298 10.52 -15.74 -7.15
C ILE A 298 11.42 -16.93 -6.82
N THR A 299 12.60 -16.68 -6.24
CA THR A 299 13.59 -17.73 -5.95
C THR A 299 13.15 -18.67 -4.83
N SER A 300 12.40 -18.17 -3.83
CA SER A 300 11.85 -18.95 -2.72
C SER A 300 10.48 -19.57 -3.03
N GLY A 301 9.86 -19.26 -4.17
CA GLY A 301 8.52 -19.70 -4.53
C GLY A 301 7.41 -19.13 -3.63
N THR A 302 7.70 -18.08 -2.86
CA THR A 302 6.73 -17.43 -1.96
C THR A 302 5.95 -16.31 -2.64
N MET A 303 6.42 -15.83 -3.80
CA MET A 303 5.64 -14.99 -4.70
C MET A 303 5.25 -15.79 -5.92
N ASN A 304 3.95 -16.00 -6.10
CA ASN A 304 3.42 -16.47 -7.36
C ASN A 304 3.01 -15.25 -8.21
N LEU A 305 3.91 -14.80 -9.09
CA LEU A 305 3.62 -13.74 -10.06
C LEU A 305 2.71 -14.23 -11.20
N THR A 306 2.50 -15.54 -11.29
CA THR A 306 1.31 -16.07 -11.95
C THR A 306 0.19 -15.89 -10.94
N GLY A 307 -0.75 -14.99 -11.21
CA GLY A 307 -2.03 -15.00 -10.49
C GLY A 307 -2.63 -16.41 -10.52
N PRO A 308 -3.70 -16.69 -9.75
CA PRO A 308 -4.40 -17.95 -9.87
C PRO A 308 -4.64 -18.25 -11.35
N LYS A 309 -4.22 -19.45 -11.79
CA LYS A 309 -4.49 -19.92 -13.14
C LYS A 309 -5.99 -19.69 -13.36
N PRO A 310 -6.41 -18.93 -14.40
CA PRO A 310 -7.83 -18.82 -14.71
C PRO A 310 -8.42 -20.22 -14.73
N PRO A 311 -9.61 -20.46 -14.16
CA PRO A 311 -10.25 -21.76 -14.29
C PRO A 311 -10.18 -22.16 -15.77
N GLU A 312 -9.63 -23.33 -16.05
CA GLU A 312 -9.65 -23.86 -17.42
C GLU A 312 -11.11 -23.85 -17.84
N ILE A 313 -11.46 -22.99 -18.79
CA ILE A 313 -12.73 -23.10 -19.49
C ILE A 313 -12.60 -24.38 -20.32
N THR A 314 -12.90 -25.51 -19.69
CA THR A 314 -13.19 -26.74 -20.40
C THR A 314 -14.38 -26.42 -21.29
N THR A 315 -14.18 -26.45 -22.60
CA THR A 315 -15.25 -26.29 -23.60
C THR A 315 -16.27 -27.44 -23.59
N GLN A 316 -16.24 -28.30 -22.58
CA GLN A 316 -17.28 -29.30 -22.34
C GLN A 316 -18.40 -28.67 -21.53
N GLY A 317 -19.34 -28.01 -22.21
CA GLY A 317 -20.63 -27.67 -21.60
C GLY A 317 -21.37 -26.42 -22.09
N LEU A 318 -20.90 -25.71 -23.12
CA LEU A 318 -21.74 -24.65 -23.73
C LEU A 318 -22.69 -25.28 -24.76
N PRO A 319 -24.02 -25.10 -24.65
CA PRO A 319 -24.94 -25.47 -25.71
C PRO A 319 -24.71 -24.57 -26.93
N ASP A 320 -24.66 -25.19 -28.12
CA ASP A 320 -24.59 -24.49 -29.41
C ASP A 320 -25.78 -23.51 -29.56
N TRP A 321 -25.48 -22.22 -29.64
CA TRP A 321 -26.29 -21.21 -30.31
C TRP A 321 -25.40 -20.12 -30.91
#